data_AF-D2RJN3-F1
#
_entry.id   AF-D2RJN3-F1
#
_cell.length_a   1.000
_cell.length_b   1.000
_cell.length_c   1.000
_cell.angle_alpha   90.00
_cell.angle_beta   90.00
_cell.angle_gamma   90.00
#
_symmetry.space_group_name_H-M   'P 1'
#
loop_
_entity.id
_entity.type
_entity.pdbx_description
1 polymer ?
#
loop_
_entity_poly.entity_id
_entity_poly.type
_entity_poly.pdbx_seq_one_letter_code
_entity_poly.pdbx_strand_id
1 'polypeptide(L)'
;MNKPELLAPAGSLEKGRMALLYGADAVYLGGKAFGLRAFAANFSLEEIREMAAFAHEMGKKVYVTVNIFPHNSDLPPLPEYLRNLDAAGVDALLVSDLGVWNTAREVAPRLDLHVSTQANVTNWATARAWEQLGASRVVLARELSLAEIREIREKIRAEVEVFVHGAMCISYSGRCLLSNYFTGRDSNRGACAQVCRWEFGLTEKNRPGEVFPVAEDERGTYIMNSRDLCLMDCLPQLMEAGVSSLKIEGRMKSVHYVASVVSAYRKAIDLCWQDPEHFTVPQSLRAELDKVSHRPYTTGFALRKTGPEDQVYTTSSYEQTADFVGLVRSFDAPSGRVQVEQRNHVKAGEVLEVLNPAGQVFPWTLEAMEDGEGNPITAAPHAQMLFTAKGDPRMTPFSLIRRLKG
;
A
#
# COMPACT_ATOMS: atom_id res chain seq x y z
N MET A 1 -21.66 1.19 -15.34
CA MET A 1 -20.52 1.44 -14.43
C MET A 1 -19.83 0.09 -14.20
N ASN A 2 -18.51 0.04 -14.04
CA ASN A 2 -17.81 -1.20 -13.65
C ASN A 2 -17.33 -1.06 -12.22
N LYS A 3 -17.39 -2.15 -11.45
CA LYS A 3 -16.84 -2.17 -10.10
C LYS A 3 -15.31 -2.01 -10.19
N PRO A 4 -14.71 -1.02 -9.51
CA PRO A 4 -13.29 -0.78 -9.65
C PRO A 4 -12.47 -1.91 -9.03
N GLU A 5 -11.30 -2.17 -9.63
CA GLU A 5 -10.28 -3.07 -9.11
C GLU A 5 -9.72 -2.53 -7.78
N LEU A 6 -9.56 -3.39 -6.77
CA LEU A 6 -8.79 -3.07 -5.58
C LEU A 6 -7.34 -3.53 -5.76
N LEU A 7 -6.43 -2.58 -5.99
CA LEU A 7 -5.01 -2.84 -6.18
C LEU A 7 -4.22 -2.65 -4.88
N ALA A 8 -3.64 -3.73 -4.37
CA ALA A 8 -2.93 -3.73 -3.10
C ALA A 8 -1.39 -3.82 -3.24
N PRO A 9 -0.62 -3.25 -2.30
CA PRO A 9 0.83 -3.36 -2.31
C PRO A 9 1.30 -4.74 -1.83
N ALA A 10 2.25 -5.34 -2.53
CA ALA A 10 2.98 -6.53 -2.08
C ALA A 10 4.46 -6.19 -1.88
N GLY A 11 4.90 -6.19 -0.61
CA GLY A 11 6.30 -5.96 -0.24
C GLY A 11 7.14 -7.23 -0.05
N SER A 12 6.49 -8.38 0.04
CA SER A 12 7.06 -9.74 0.14
C SER A 12 5.99 -10.76 -0.26
N LEU A 13 6.37 -12.02 -0.49
CA LEU A 13 5.44 -13.11 -0.80
C LEU A 13 4.29 -13.20 0.22
N GLU A 14 4.59 -13.18 1.51
CA GLU A 14 3.58 -13.24 2.57
C GLU A 14 2.57 -12.08 2.48
N LYS A 15 3.05 -10.85 2.24
CA LYS A 15 2.17 -9.68 2.10
C LYS A 15 1.31 -9.76 0.84
N GLY A 16 1.86 -10.25 -0.26
CA GLY A 16 1.12 -10.45 -1.52
C GLY A 16 0.01 -11.49 -1.35
N ARG A 17 0.32 -12.64 -0.77
CA ARG A 17 -0.68 -13.69 -0.46
C ARG A 17 -1.77 -13.13 0.44
N MET A 18 -1.40 -12.42 1.51
CA MET A 18 -2.39 -11.82 2.41
C MET A 18 -3.26 -10.77 1.72
N ALA A 19 -2.70 -9.88 0.90
CA ALA A 19 -3.49 -8.92 0.14
C ALA A 19 -4.55 -9.62 -0.74
N LEU A 20 -4.15 -10.64 -1.49
CA LEU A 20 -5.05 -11.39 -2.36
C LEU A 20 -6.12 -12.13 -1.53
N LEU A 21 -5.74 -12.83 -0.46
CA LEU A 21 -6.68 -13.54 0.40
C LEU A 21 -7.70 -12.63 1.09
N TYR A 22 -7.30 -11.40 1.43
CA TYR A 22 -8.14 -10.41 2.13
C TYR A 22 -9.02 -9.57 1.19
N GLY A 23 -8.96 -9.82 -0.12
CA GLY A 23 -9.92 -9.26 -1.07
C GLY A 23 -9.35 -8.34 -2.15
N ALA A 24 -8.03 -8.15 -2.24
CA ALA A 24 -7.46 -7.43 -3.38
C ALA A 24 -7.76 -8.18 -4.69
N ASP A 25 -8.06 -7.46 -5.75
CA ASP A 25 -8.29 -8.02 -7.10
C ASP A 25 -6.96 -8.19 -7.85
N ALA A 26 -5.98 -7.36 -7.51
CA ALA A 26 -4.62 -7.42 -8.01
C ALA A 26 -3.62 -6.97 -6.94
N VAL A 27 -2.35 -7.36 -7.10
CA VAL A 27 -1.24 -6.85 -6.30
C VAL A 27 -0.18 -6.20 -7.18
N TYR A 28 0.47 -5.15 -6.66
CA TYR A 28 1.68 -4.61 -7.28
C TYR A 28 2.91 -4.82 -6.40
N LEU A 29 4.00 -5.26 -7.02
CA LEU A 29 5.26 -5.58 -6.35
C LEU A 29 6.47 -4.96 -7.06
N GLY A 30 7.64 -5.03 -6.42
CA GLY A 30 8.91 -4.65 -7.04
C GLY A 30 9.86 -5.85 -7.06
N GLY A 31 10.56 -6.04 -8.17
CA GLY A 31 11.72 -6.91 -8.20
C GLY A 31 12.93 -6.24 -7.55
N LYS A 32 14.04 -6.98 -7.45
CA LYS A 32 15.31 -6.46 -6.88
C LYS A 32 15.98 -5.36 -7.72
N ALA A 33 15.50 -5.10 -8.93
CA ALA A 33 16.01 -4.07 -9.84
C ALA A 33 14.87 -3.18 -10.37
N PHE A 34 15.24 -1.96 -10.80
CA PHE A 34 14.36 -1.02 -11.51
C PHE A 34 13.09 -0.54 -10.77
N GLY A 35 12.99 -0.73 -9.45
CA GLY A 35 11.87 -0.25 -8.63
C GLY A 35 12.22 0.92 -7.69
N LEU A 36 11.28 1.85 -7.48
CA LEU A 36 11.44 3.00 -6.56
C LEU A 36 11.43 2.66 -5.05
N ARG A 37 11.57 1.39 -4.68
CA ARG A 37 11.59 0.93 -3.28
C ARG A 37 12.73 -0.05 -3.08
N ALA A 38 13.96 0.41 -3.33
CA ALA A 38 15.17 -0.42 -3.30
C ALA A 38 15.38 -1.11 -1.93
N PHE A 39 14.88 -0.51 -0.85
CA PHE A 39 15.00 -1.02 0.53
C PHE A 39 13.81 -1.85 1.04
N ALA A 40 12.79 -2.09 0.21
CA ALA A 40 11.82 -3.13 0.54
C ALA A 40 12.49 -4.52 0.38
N ALA A 41 11.91 -5.58 0.96
CA ALA A 41 12.43 -6.93 0.75
C ALA A 41 12.58 -7.25 -0.74
N ASN A 42 11.58 -6.80 -1.53
CA ASN A 42 11.46 -7.01 -2.97
C ASN A 42 11.51 -8.49 -3.36
N PHE A 43 11.16 -8.80 -4.60
CA PHE A 43 11.00 -10.19 -5.04
C PHE A 43 12.18 -10.59 -5.92
N SER A 44 12.71 -11.80 -5.72
CA SER A 44 13.48 -12.50 -6.75
C SER A 44 12.58 -12.88 -7.93
N LEU A 45 13.18 -13.24 -9.06
CA LEU A 45 12.39 -13.64 -10.23
C LEU A 45 11.56 -14.90 -9.96
N GLU A 46 12.10 -15.83 -9.17
CA GLU A 46 11.40 -17.03 -8.71
C GLU A 46 10.20 -16.68 -7.84
N GLU A 47 10.36 -15.75 -6.89
CA GLU A 47 9.27 -15.28 -6.03
C GLU A 47 8.21 -14.52 -6.85
N ILE A 48 8.59 -13.79 -7.89
CA ILE A 48 7.62 -13.16 -8.82
C ILE A 48 6.80 -14.23 -9.53
N ARG A 49 7.45 -15.28 -10.06
CA ARG A 49 6.77 -16.40 -10.72
C ARG A 49 5.83 -17.13 -9.77
N GLU A 50 6.26 -17.36 -8.53
CA GLU A 50 5.44 -17.98 -7.49
C GLU A 50 4.21 -17.11 -7.15
N MET A 51 4.39 -15.79 -7.02
CA MET A 51 3.30 -14.86 -6.75
C MET A 51 2.31 -14.79 -7.92
N ALA A 52 2.79 -14.78 -9.16
CA ALA A 52 1.96 -14.81 -10.35
C ALA A 52 1.11 -16.09 -10.41
N ALA A 53 1.73 -17.26 -10.23
CA ALA A 53 1.01 -18.53 -10.18
C ALA A 53 -0.08 -18.53 -9.09
N PHE A 54 0.26 -18.12 -7.87
CA PHE A 54 -0.70 -18.03 -6.77
C PHE A 54 -1.86 -17.06 -7.05
N ALA A 55 -1.58 -15.90 -7.66
CA ALA A 55 -2.62 -14.95 -8.03
C ALA A 55 -3.54 -15.49 -9.13
N HIS A 56 -2.96 -16.10 -10.17
CA HIS A 56 -3.70 -16.65 -11.30
C HIS A 56 -4.59 -17.84 -10.88
N GLU A 57 -4.16 -18.68 -9.94
CA GLU A 57 -5.00 -19.73 -9.32
C GLU A 57 -6.28 -19.16 -8.68
N MET A 58 -6.22 -17.91 -8.20
CA MET A 58 -7.36 -17.19 -7.63
C MET A 58 -8.12 -16.32 -8.66
N GLY A 59 -7.71 -16.32 -9.93
CA GLY A 59 -8.24 -15.42 -10.97
C GLY A 59 -7.86 -13.95 -10.77
N LYS A 60 -6.74 -13.68 -10.10
CA LYS A 60 -6.24 -12.34 -9.73
C LYS A 60 -4.95 -11.99 -10.47
N LYS A 61 -4.57 -10.72 -10.47
CA LYS A 61 -3.45 -10.21 -11.28
C LYS A 61 -2.24 -9.77 -10.46
N VAL A 62 -1.06 -9.79 -11.08
CA VAL A 62 0.21 -9.31 -10.54
C VAL A 62 0.84 -8.27 -11.45
N TYR A 63 1.11 -7.09 -10.89
CA TYR A 63 1.77 -6.00 -11.59
C TYR A 63 3.16 -5.74 -11.02
N VAL A 64 4.16 -5.48 -11.86
CA VAL A 64 5.54 -5.24 -11.43
C VAL A 64 5.97 -3.82 -11.71
N THR A 65 6.54 -3.15 -10.72
CA THR A 65 7.08 -1.79 -10.89
C THR A 65 8.44 -1.82 -11.58
N VAL A 66 8.56 -1.12 -12.71
CA VAL A 66 9.80 -0.83 -13.43
C VAL A 66 9.86 0.68 -13.65
N ASN A 67 9.89 1.43 -12.54
CA ASN A 67 9.53 2.84 -12.49
C ASN A 67 10.63 3.77 -11.97
N ILE A 68 11.89 3.37 -12.07
CA ILE A 68 13.01 4.31 -11.89
C ILE A 68 13.12 5.23 -13.11
N PHE A 69 13.87 6.32 -12.96
CA PHE A 69 14.47 7.02 -14.10
C PHE A 69 15.88 6.47 -14.31
N PRO A 70 16.09 5.59 -15.32
CA PRO A 70 17.37 4.92 -15.50
C PRO A 70 18.46 5.88 -15.97
N HIS A 71 19.69 5.63 -15.53
CA HIS A 71 20.88 6.21 -16.13
C HIS A 71 21.41 5.28 -17.23
N ASN A 72 22.36 5.75 -18.06
CA ASN A 72 22.92 4.95 -19.16
C ASN A 72 23.43 3.57 -18.71
N SER A 73 23.98 3.46 -17.50
CA SER A 73 24.45 2.20 -16.92
C SER A 73 23.33 1.20 -16.60
N ASP A 74 22.10 1.68 -16.43
CA ASP A 74 20.93 0.87 -16.11
C ASP A 74 20.28 0.27 -17.38
N LEU A 75 20.57 0.83 -18.56
CA LEU A 75 19.94 0.40 -19.83
C LEU A 75 20.40 -0.98 -20.33
N PRO A 76 21.69 -1.37 -20.29
CA PRO A 76 22.13 -2.66 -20.81
C PRO A 76 21.43 -3.90 -20.20
N PRO A 77 21.22 -3.99 -18.87
CA PRO A 77 20.53 -5.15 -18.28
C PRO A 77 18.99 -5.11 -18.41
N LEU A 78 18.40 -3.98 -18.83
CA LEU A 78 16.96 -3.78 -18.84
C LEU A 78 16.20 -4.75 -19.78
N PRO A 79 16.61 -4.97 -21.05
CA PRO A 79 15.89 -5.87 -21.96
C PRO A 79 15.73 -7.30 -21.45
N GLU A 80 16.77 -7.84 -20.82
CA GLU A 80 16.74 -9.20 -20.26
C GLU A 80 15.82 -9.26 -19.05
N TYR A 81 15.89 -8.27 -18.16
CA TYR A 81 14.99 -8.19 -17.01
C TYR A 81 13.51 -8.16 -17.44
N LEU A 82 13.16 -7.38 -18.46
CA LEU A 82 11.80 -7.28 -18.98
C LEU A 82 11.30 -8.61 -19.59
N ARG A 83 12.13 -9.30 -20.37
CA ARG A 83 11.81 -10.64 -20.90
C ARG A 83 11.56 -11.66 -19.79
N ASN A 84 12.36 -11.58 -18.73
CA ASN A 84 12.21 -12.45 -17.57
C ASN A 84 10.89 -12.19 -16.83
N LEU A 85 10.45 -10.93 -16.71
CA LEU A 85 9.15 -10.59 -16.12
C LEU A 85 7.98 -11.13 -16.96
N ASP A 86 8.03 -10.99 -18.30
CA ASP A 86 7.04 -11.58 -19.21
C ASP A 86 6.98 -13.11 -19.03
N ALA A 87 8.14 -13.78 -19.05
CA ALA A 87 8.22 -15.22 -18.83
C ALA A 87 7.81 -15.67 -17.41
N ALA A 88 7.78 -14.78 -16.43
CA ALA A 88 7.33 -15.07 -15.07
C ALA A 88 5.80 -15.01 -14.92
N GLY A 89 5.06 -14.62 -15.97
CA GLY A 89 3.60 -14.51 -15.93
C GLY A 89 3.10 -13.22 -15.29
N VAL A 90 3.90 -12.15 -15.33
CA VAL A 90 3.44 -10.82 -14.90
C VAL A 90 2.31 -10.35 -15.83
N ASP A 91 1.28 -9.71 -15.29
CA ASP A 91 0.16 -9.20 -16.10
C ASP A 91 0.45 -7.81 -16.68
N ALA A 92 1.08 -6.93 -15.88
CA ALA A 92 1.39 -5.58 -16.31
C ALA A 92 2.66 -4.99 -15.66
N LEU A 93 3.29 -4.04 -16.35
CA LEU A 93 4.40 -3.25 -15.82
C LEU A 93 3.94 -1.83 -15.47
N LEU A 94 4.36 -1.33 -14.30
CA LEU A 94 4.22 0.09 -13.97
C LEU A 94 5.50 0.82 -14.34
N VAL A 95 5.44 1.66 -15.38
CA VAL A 95 6.59 2.31 -16.01
C VAL A 95 6.44 3.83 -16.02
N SER A 96 7.52 4.58 -15.85
CA SER A 96 7.51 6.05 -15.86
C SER A 96 8.43 6.72 -16.86
N ASP A 97 9.41 5.99 -17.37
CA ASP A 97 10.42 6.49 -18.30
C ASP A 97 10.12 6.02 -19.73
N LEU A 98 10.31 6.89 -20.72
CA LEU A 98 10.02 6.59 -22.14
C LEU A 98 11.00 5.58 -22.74
N GLY A 99 12.27 5.58 -22.31
CA GLY A 99 13.25 4.58 -22.72
C GLY A 99 12.88 3.19 -22.21
N VAL A 100 12.47 3.10 -20.93
CA VAL A 100 11.93 1.86 -20.36
C VAL A 100 10.66 1.43 -21.08
N TRP A 101 9.74 2.35 -21.33
CA TRP A 101 8.47 2.10 -22.02
C TRP A 101 8.69 1.48 -23.39
N ASN A 102 9.52 2.12 -24.22
CA ASN A 102 9.80 1.64 -25.58
C ASN A 102 10.53 0.29 -25.56
N THR A 103 11.51 0.13 -24.67
CA THR A 103 12.22 -1.16 -24.51
C THR A 103 11.23 -2.28 -24.15
N ALA A 104 10.29 -2.03 -23.22
CA ALA A 104 9.28 -3.02 -22.83
C ALA A 104 8.37 -3.41 -24.00
N ARG A 105 7.92 -2.44 -24.81
CA ARG A 105 7.12 -2.73 -26.01
C ARG A 105 7.88 -3.56 -27.04
N GLU A 106 9.19 -3.38 -27.16
CA GLU A 106 10.02 -4.14 -28.10
C GLU A 106 10.26 -5.57 -27.62
N VAL A 107 10.58 -5.77 -26.34
CA VAL A 107 11.08 -7.07 -25.85
C VAL A 107 10.07 -7.89 -25.06
N ALA A 108 9.00 -7.28 -24.59
CA ALA A 108 7.92 -7.90 -23.81
C ALA A 108 6.53 -7.40 -24.26
N PRO A 109 6.18 -7.50 -25.57
CA PRO A 109 4.97 -6.91 -26.14
C PRO A 109 3.65 -7.50 -25.61
N ARG A 110 3.70 -8.62 -24.88
CA ARG A 110 2.53 -9.24 -24.27
C ARG A 110 2.12 -8.61 -22.93
N LEU A 111 3.05 -7.91 -22.28
CA LEU A 111 2.78 -7.26 -21.00
C LEU A 111 1.98 -6.00 -21.22
N ASP A 112 0.90 -5.83 -20.45
CA ASP A 112 0.22 -4.55 -20.39
C ASP A 112 1.14 -3.50 -19.76
N LEU A 113 1.08 -2.27 -20.27
CA LEU A 113 1.88 -1.16 -19.76
C LEU A 113 0.99 -0.14 -19.06
N HIS A 114 1.22 -0.01 -17.77
CA HIS A 114 0.58 0.97 -16.90
C HIS A 114 1.54 2.13 -16.65
N VAL A 115 1.05 3.36 -16.79
CA VAL A 115 1.85 4.55 -16.47
C VAL A 115 1.96 4.67 -14.95
N SER A 116 3.17 4.57 -14.41
CA SER A 116 3.46 4.76 -12.99
C SER A 116 3.19 6.21 -12.57
N THR A 117 2.75 6.41 -11.33
CA THR A 117 2.55 7.74 -10.72
C THR A 117 3.79 8.65 -10.81
N GLN A 118 4.98 8.06 -10.89
CA GLN A 118 6.26 8.76 -11.09
C GLN A 118 6.31 9.59 -12.41
N ALA A 119 5.47 9.24 -13.40
CA ALA A 119 5.30 10.00 -14.64
C ALA A 119 4.51 11.31 -14.45
N ASN A 120 3.90 11.53 -13.28
CA ASN A 120 3.26 12.81 -12.90
C ASN A 120 2.09 13.22 -13.80
N VAL A 121 1.17 12.29 -14.10
CA VAL A 121 0.02 12.61 -14.94
C VAL A 121 -1.02 13.42 -14.16
N THR A 122 -1.08 14.72 -14.46
CA THR A 122 -1.97 15.70 -13.82
C THR A 122 -2.99 16.35 -14.76
N ASN A 123 -2.96 16.02 -16.05
CA ASN A 123 -3.87 16.63 -17.02
C ASN A 123 -4.22 15.65 -18.13
N TRP A 124 -5.35 15.91 -18.79
CA TRP A 124 -5.88 15.01 -19.81
C TRP A 124 -4.98 14.91 -21.03
N ALA A 125 -4.23 15.96 -21.37
CA ALA A 125 -3.36 15.97 -22.54
C ALA A 125 -2.18 15.00 -22.35
N THR A 126 -1.60 14.98 -21.15
CA THR A 126 -0.55 14.05 -20.77
C THR A 126 -1.08 12.62 -20.71
N ALA A 127 -2.26 12.42 -20.12
CA ALA A 127 -2.90 11.10 -20.08
C ALA A 127 -3.17 10.56 -21.50
N ARG A 128 -3.65 11.42 -22.41
CA ARG A 128 -3.88 11.07 -23.81
C ARG A 128 -2.59 10.75 -24.57
N ALA A 129 -1.51 11.49 -24.30
CA ALA A 129 -0.21 11.19 -24.90
C ALA A 129 0.26 9.78 -24.52
N TRP A 130 0.12 9.38 -23.24
CA TRP A 130 0.44 8.02 -22.82
C TRP A 130 -0.47 6.96 -23.45
N GLU A 131 -1.77 7.24 -23.56
CA GLU A 131 -2.71 6.37 -24.28
C GLU A 131 -2.28 6.16 -25.75
N GLN A 132 -1.88 7.23 -26.44
CA GLN A 132 -1.39 7.15 -27.83
C GLN A 132 -0.09 6.35 -27.94
N LEU A 133 0.71 6.29 -26.88
CA LEU A 133 1.89 5.43 -26.76
C LEU A 133 1.56 3.97 -26.42
N GLY A 134 0.28 3.63 -26.26
CA GLY A 134 -0.23 2.29 -26.01
C GLY A 134 -0.48 1.95 -24.55
N ALA A 135 -0.61 2.94 -23.66
CA ALA A 135 -0.91 2.67 -22.26
C ALA A 135 -2.32 2.07 -22.11
N SER A 136 -2.42 0.91 -21.46
CA SER A 136 -3.73 0.33 -21.08
C SER A 136 -4.32 1.02 -19.85
N ARG A 137 -3.45 1.55 -18.97
CA ARG A 137 -3.84 2.23 -17.74
C ARG A 137 -2.90 3.39 -17.41
N VAL A 138 -3.46 4.44 -16.83
CA VAL A 138 -2.72 5.62 -16.37
C VAL A 138 -2.96 5.84 -14.87
N VAL A 139 -1.89 5.76 -14.08
CA VAL A 139 -1.94 6.11 -12.66
C VAL A 139 -1.84 7.62 -12.52
N LEU A 140 -2.92 8.24 -12.08
CA LEU A 140 -2.97 9.68 -11.88
C LEU A 140 -2.16 10.09 -10.65
N ALA A 141 -1.70 11.34 -10.71
CA ALA A 141 -1.01 11.97 -9.62
C ALA A 141 -1.99 12.33 -8.48
N ARG A 142 -1.49 12.45 -7.25
CA ARG A 142 -2.32 12.51 -6.02
C ARG A 142 -2.80 13.92 -5.67
N GLU A 143 -2.44 14.89 -6.49
CA GLU A 143 -2.70 16.32 -6.31
C GLU A 143 -3.93 16.78 -7.10
N LEU A 144 -4.70 15.84 -7.65
CA LEU A 144 -5.88 16.11 -8.45
C LEU A 144 -7.16 16.04 -7.62
N SER A 145 -8.06 16.98 -7.90
CA SER A 145 -9.44 16.95 -7.43
C SER A 145 -10.28 15.92 -8.20
N LEU A 146 -11.42 15.53 -7.62
CA LEU A 146 -12.39 14.67 -8.30
C LEU A 146 -12.90 15.27 -9.62
N ALA A 147 -12.99 16.61 -9.72
CA ALA A 147 -13.39 17.28 -10.95
C ALA A 147 -12.34 17.11 -12.05
N GLU A 148 -11.05 17.27 -11.73
CA GLU A 148 -9.96 17.05 -12.67
C GLU A 148 -9.86 15.58 -13.09
N ILE A 149 -10.07 14.64 -12.16
CA ILE A 149 -10.10 13.20 -12.47
C ILE A 149 -11.23 12.89 -13.48
N ARG A 150 -12.44 13.45 -13.27
CA ARG A 150 -13.56 13.32 -14.21
C ARG A 150 -13.22 13.87 -15.59
N GLU A 151 -12.66 15.09 -15.65
CA GLU A 151 -12.24 15.70 -16.91
C GLU A 151 -11.22 14.83 -17.65
N ILE A 152 -10.22 14.29 -16.95
CA ILE A 152 -9.25 13.36 -17.54
C ILE A 152 -9.95 12.13 -18.09
N ARG A 153 -10.82 11.50 -17.30
CA ARG A 153 -11.53 10.28 -17.70
C ARG A 153 -12.35 10.49 -18.97
N GLU A 154 -13.03 11.62 -19.14
CA GLU A 154 -13.83 11.95 -20.33
C GLU A 154 -13.00 12.09 -21.62
N LYS A 155 -11.70 12.32 -21.48
CA LYS A 155 -10.79 12.69 -22.58
C LYS A 155 -9.88 11.56 -23.07
N ILE A 156 -9.92 10.40 -22.41
CA ILE A 156 -9.15 9.19 -22.75
C ILE A 156 -10.05 7.95 -22.68
N ARG A 157 -9.59 6.82 -23.22
CA ARG A 157 -10.21 5.48 -23.11
C ARG A 157 -9.44 4.56 -22.16
N ALA A 158 -8.12 4.73 -22.04
CA ALA A 158 -7.27 4.00 -21.11
C ALA A 158 -7.84 4.08 -19.68
N GLU A 159 -7.60 3.01 -18.90
CA GLU A 159 -8.07 2.92 -17.53
C GLU A 159 -7.43 4.01 -16.66
N VAL A 160 -8.20 4.53 -15.71
CA VAL A 160 -7.72 5.50 -14.73
C VAL A 160 -7.52 4.80 -13.38
N GLU A 161 -6.32 4.90 -12.83
CA GLU A 161 -5.98 4.40 -11.49
C GLU A 161 -5.61 5.55 -10.57
N VAL A 162 -6.11 5.53 -9.35
CA VAL A 162 -5.85 6.56 -8.33
C VAL A 162 -5.43 5.93 -7.02
N PHE A 163 -4.57 6.60 -6.26
CA PHE A 163 -4.32 6.21 -4.88
C PHE A 163 -5.53 6.61 -4.02
N VAL A 164 -5.98 5.70 -3.16
CA VAL A 164 -7.08 5.96 -2.22
C VAL A 164 -6.66 5.90 -0.76
N HIS A 165 -5.50 5.31 -0.46
CA HIS A 165 -5.05 5.15 0.91
C HIS A 165 -3.53 5.12 1.04
N GLY A 166 -3.03 5.60 2.18
CA GLY A 166 -1.63 5.49 2.58
C GLY A 166 -0.85 6.79 2.45
N ALA A 167 0.47 6.72 2.57
CA ALA A 167 1.29 7.90 2.81
C ALA A 167 1.28 8.89 1.62
N MET A 168 0.99 10.17 1.92
CA MET A 168 1.13 11.27 0.96
C MET A 168 2.58 11.76 0.84
N CYS A 169 2.89 12.43 -0.27
CA CYS A 169 4.16 13.11 -0.48
C CYS A 169 3.91 14.62 -0.54
N ILE A 170 4.77 15.41 0.09
CA ILE A 170 4.70 16.87 0.02
C ILE A 170 5.39 17.45 -1.23
N SER A 171 6.24 16.66 -1.89
CA SER A 171 6.80 16.98 -3.22
C SER A 171 5.90 16.43 -4.32
N TYR A 172 6.08 16.91 -5.55
CA TYR A 172 5.40 16.34 -6.72
C TYR A 172 5.61 14.83 -6.74
N SER A 173 4.52 14.06 -6.71
CA SER A 173 4.49 12.64 -6.35
C SER A 173 5.71 11.86 -6.88
N GLY A 174 6.65 11.53 -5.98
CA GLY A 174 7.79 10.67 -6.29
C GLY A 174 9.03 11.34 -6.87
N ARG A 175 9.04 12.66 -7.10
CA ARG A 175 10.22 13.43 -7.55
C ARG A 175 10.82 14.28 -6.43
N CYS A 176 11.57 13.65 -5.52
CA CYS A 176 12.13 14.33 -4.35
C CYS A 176 13.65 14.57 -4.48
N LEU A 177 14.06 15.80 -4.78
CA LEU A 177 15.49 16.15 -4.84
C LEU A 177 16.15 16.19 -3.45
N LEU A 178 15.38 16.49 -2.41
CA LEU A 178 15.89 16.68 -1.05
C LEU A 178 16.59 15.43 -0.52
N SER A 179 16.07 14.23 -0.80
CA SER A 179 16.70 12.97 -0.37
C SER A 179 18.12 12.84 -0.93
N ASN A 180 18.30 13.13 -2.21
CA ASN A 180 19.61 13.06 -2.86
C ASN A 180 20.55 14.13 -2.29
N TYR A 181 20.06 15.37 -2.19
CA TYR A 181 20.86 16.50 -1.71
C TYR A 181 21.38 16.30 -0.28
N PHE A 182 20.52 15.89 0.66
CA PHE A 182 20.91 15.78 2.07
C PHE A 182 21.63 14.48 2.44
N THR A 183 21.38 13.39 1.71
CA THR A 183 21.84 12.06 2.15
C THR A 183 22.66 11.30 1.11
N GLY A 184 22.78 11.83 -0.10
CA GLY A 184 23.32 11.11 -1.26
C GLY A 184 22.45 9.95 -1.73
N ARG A 185 21.28 9.71 -1.10
CA ARG A 185 20.36 8.64 -1.48
C ARG A 185 19.35 9.14 -2.50
N ASP A 186 19.52 8.71 -3.75
CA ASP A 186 18.65 9.09 -4.86
C ASP A 186 17.24 8.51 -4.75
N SER A 187 16.26 9.39 -4.48
CA SER A 187 14.85 9.00 -4.36
C SER A 187 14.26 8.48 -5.67
N ASN A 188 14.78 8.95 -6.81
CA ASN A 188 14.31 8.59 -8.16
C ASN A 188 14.90 7.26 -8.67
N ARG A 189 15.86 6.70 -7.93
CA ARG A 189 16.37 5.31 -8.10
C ARG A 189 15.97 4.41 -6.93
N GLY A 190 14.94 4.82 -6.19
CA GLY A 190 14.32 4.02 -5.14
C GLY A 190 15.01 4.04 -3.79
N ALA A 191 15.97 4.93 -3.59
CA ALA A 191 16.71 5.05 -2.34
C ALA A 191 16.15 6.12 -1.37
N CYS A 192 14.91 6.59 -1.57
CA CYS A 192 14.32 7.69 -0.80
C CYS A 192 14.55 7.56 0.72
N ALA A 193 15.22 8.54 1.33
CA ALA A 193 15.50 8.62 2.76
C ALA A 193 14.32 9.17 3.59
N GLN A 194 13.20 9.47 2.93
CA GLN A 194 12.01 10.06 3.54
C GLN A 194 12.31 11.36 4.28
N VAL A 195 13.23 12.17 3.74
CA VAL A 195 13.67 13.43 4.36
C VAL A 195 12.50 14.38 4.59
N CYS A 196 11.44 14.33 3.78
CA CYS A 196 10.21 15.10 3.98
C CYS A 196 9.39 14.71 5.23
N ARG A 197 9.94 13.86 6.10
CA ARG A 197 9.38 13.45 7.39
C ARG A 197 10.33 13.75 8.54
N TRP A 198 11.49 14.32 8.24
CA TRP A 198 12.47 14.73 9.24
C TRP A 198 12.02 16.04 9.84
N GLU A 199 12.42 16.27 11.08
CA GLU A 199 12.26 17.57 11.71
C GLU A 199 13.30 18.53 11.12
N PHE A 200 12.81 19.61 10.52
CA PHE A 200 13.65 20.69 10.02
C PHE A 200 13.45 21.93 10.88
N GLY A 201 14.53 22.67 11.07
CA GLY A 201 14.50 24.07 11.47
C GLY A 201 15.18 24.91 10.40
N LEU A 202 14.70 26.13 10.19
CA LEU A 202 15.35 27.10 9.31
C LEU A 202 16.29 27.99 10.13
N THR A 203 17.49 28.26 9.64
CA THR A 203 18.40 29.24 10.26
C THR A 203 18.77 30.28 9.22
N GLU A 204 18.56 31.56 9.54
CA GLU A 204 18.90 32.69 8.66
C GLU A 204 20.37 33.08 8.87
N LYS A 205 21.06 33.46 7.77
CA LYS A 205 22.52 33.66 7.74
C LYS A 205 23.03 34.74 8.70
N ASN A 206 22.26 35.80 8.92
CA ASN A 206 22.62 36.93 9.78
C ASN A 206 22.07 36.77 11.22
N ARG A 207 21.36 35.68 11.51
CA ARG A 207 20.92 35.27 12.85
C ARG A 207 21.43 33.86 13.21
N PRO A 208 22.76 33.67 13.24
CA PRO A 208 23.35 32.39 13.60
C PRO A 208 22.96 31.99 15.04
N GLY A 209 22.44 30.77 15.19
CA GLY A 209 21.99 30.21 16.48
C GLY A 209 20.48 30.31 16.72
N GLU A 210 19.74 31.08 15.91
CA GLU A 210 18.28 31.12 15.94
C GLU A 210 17.74 30.08 14.95
N VAL A 211 17.15 29.00 15.47
CA VAL A 211 16.48 27.98 14.68
C VAL A 211 14.99 28.30 14.67
N PHE A 212 14.49 28.78 13.54
CA PHE A 212 13.06 28.99 13.31
C PHE A 212 12.38 27.62 13.17
N PRO A 213 11.47 27.24 14.08
CA PRO A 213 10.63 26.05 13.90
C PRO A 213 9.75 26.29 12.69
N VAL A 214 9.44 25.24 11.93
CA VAL A 214 8.62 25.42 10.74
C VAL A 214 7.16 25.10 10.98
N ALA A 215 6.47 26.09 11.54
CA ALA A 215 5.01 26.25 11.65
C ALA A 215 4.67 27.66 12.18
N GLU A 216 3.77 28.45 11.53
CA GLU A 216 3.23 29.68 12.14
C GLU A 216 1.93 30.21 11.51
N ASP A 217 1.11 30.85 12.33
CA ASP A 217 -0.25 31.28 12.07
C ASP A 217 -0.33 32.74 11.60
N GLU A 218 -1.34 33.53 12.00
CA GLU A 218 -2.66 33.63 11.34
C GLU A 218 -2.65 33.94 9.83
N ARG A 219 -1.48 34.09 9.20
CA ARG A 219 -1.28 34.13 7.75
C ARG A 219 -0.07 33.32 7.21
N GLY A 220 0.69 32.55 8.01
CA GLY A 220 1.65 31.49 7.58
C GLY A 220 3.01 31.48 8.30
N THR A 221 3.67 30.33 8.60
CA THR A 221 4.59 29.54 7.74
C THR A 221 4.90 28.15 8.32
N TYR A 222 4.76 27.03 7.58
CA TYR A 222 5.00 25.63 8.07
C TYR A 222 5.77 24.73 7.08
N ILE A 223 6.58 23.72 7.52
CA ILE A 223 7.28 22.76 6.61
C ILE A 223 7.36 21.28 7.09
N MET A 224 6.91 20.37 6.19
CA MET A 224 7.16 18.91 5.96
C MET A 224 6.78 17.83 7.00
N ASN A 225 5.48 17.59 7.20
CA ASN A 225 4.93 16.26 7.55
C ASN A 225 3.46 16.12 7.08
N SER A 226 3.19 15.23 6.12
CA SER A 226 1.86 15.05 5.53
C SER A 226 1.02 14.00 6.25
N ARG A 227 -0.29 14.24 6.35
CA ARG A 227 -1.29 13.24 6.75
C ARG A 227 -1.36 12.06 5.79
N ASP A 228 -1.90 10.93 6.25
CA ASP A 228 -2.13 9.77 5.39
C ASP A 228 -3.42 9.98 4.57
N LEU A 229 -3.39 9.61 3.29
CA LEU A 229 -4.56 9.65 2.43
C LEU A 229 -5.59 8.63 2.90
N CYS A 230 -6.86 9.01 2.93
CA CYS A 230 -7.99 8.08 3.02
C CYS A 230 -9.17 8.63 2.23
N LEU A 231 -9.52 7.97 1.13
CA LEU A 231 -10.62 8.34 0.24
C LEU A 231 -11.83 7.40 0.35
N MET A 232 -11.95 6.66 1.45
CA MET A 232 -13.06 5.71 1.65
C MET A 232 -14.43 6.41 1.58
N ASP A 233 -14.51 7.65 2.08
CA ASP A 233 -15.71 8.50 1.98
C ASP A 233 -16.00 9.01 0.56
N CYS A 234 -15.01 8.96 -0.32
CA CYS A 234 -15.13 9.44 -1.69
C CYS A 234 -15.40 8.30 -2.68
N LEU A 235 -15.63 7.07 -2.21
CA LEU A 235 -15.84 5.90 -3.07
C LEU A 235 -16.98 6.11 -4.10
N PRO A 236 -18.17 6.64 -3.74
CA PRO A 236 -19.23 6.89 -4.71
C PRO A 236 -18.77 7.83 -5.83
N GLN A 237 -18.12 8.93 -5.46
CA GLN A 237 -17.66 9.95 -6.40
C GLN A 237 -16.51 9.44 -7.27
N LEU A 238 -15.63 8.59 -6.74
CA LEU A 238 -14.56 7.96 -7.50
C LEU A 238 -15.10 6.96 -8.54
N MET A 239 -16.10 6.15 -8.16
CA MET A 239 -16.77 5.23 -9.08
C MET A 239 -17.54 5.99 -10.16
N GLU A 240 -18.27 7.03 -9.79
CA GLU A 240 -18.95 7.94 -10.71
C GLU A 240 -17.96 8.60 -11.67
N ALA A 241 -16.79 9.00 -11.17
CA ALA A 241 -15.71 9.56 -11.99
C ALA A 241 -15.07 8.56 -12.96
N GLY A 242 -15.50 7.30 -12.96
CA GLY A 242 -15.02 6.27 -13.89
C GLY A 242 -13.62 5.75 -13.56
N VAL A 243 -13.17 5.92 -12.31
CA VAL A 243 -11.93 5.32 -11.83
C VAL A 243 -12.03 3.80 -11.93
N SER A 244 -11.05 3.17 -12.58
CA SER A 244 -11.05 1.74 -12.89
C SER A 244 -10.28 0.92 -11.86
N SER A 245 -9.30 1.51 -11.18
CA SER A 245 -8.54 0.86 -10.11
C SER A 245 -8.28 1.81 -8.94
N LEU A 246 -8.53 1.31 -7.73
CA LEU A 246 -8.31 1.98 -6.46
C LEU A 246 -7.06 1.38 -5.81
N LYS A 247 -6.00 2.18 -5.74
CA LYS A 247 -4.68 1.72 -5.30
C LYS A 247 -4.40 2.08 -3.85
N ILE A 248 -3.92 1.11 -3.09
CA ILE A 248 -3.41 1.31 -1.73
C ILE A 248 -1.87 1.49 -1.76
N GLU A 249 -1.35 2.54 -1.12
CA GLU A 249 0.08 2.68 -0.85
C GLU A 249 0.46 1.87 0.40
N GLY A 250 1.62 1.21 0.38
CA GLY A 250 2.07 0.49 1.58
C GLY A 250 3.06 -0.66 1.37
N ARG A 251 3.86 -0.71 0.29
CA ARG A 251 4.81 -1.82 0.07
C ARG A 251 5.79 -2.02 1.25
N MET A 252 6.12 -0.95 1.97
CA MET A 252 6.99 -0.99 3.15
C MET A 252 6.23 -1.22 4.48
N LYS A 253 4.89 -1.23 4.47
CA LYS A 253 4.08 -1.41 5.68
C LYS A 253 4.05 -2.88 6.12
N SER A 254 3.60 -3.12 7.34
CA SER A 254 3.51 -4.46 7.92
C SER A 254 2.44 -5.32 7.23
N VAL A 255 2.48 -6.63 7.47
CA VAL A 255 1.45 -7.53 6.97
C VAL A 255 0.08 -7.24 7.62
N HIS A 256 0.06 -6.83 8.89
CA HIS A 256 -1.14 -6.34 9.58
C HIS A 256 -1.78 -5.16 8.84
N TYR A 257 -0.96 -4.18 8.42
CA TYR A 257 -1.45 -3.04 7.63
C TYR A 257 -2.14 -3.49 6.35
N VAL A 258 -1.47 -4.34 5.57
CA VAL A 258 -2.00 -4.80 4.27
C VAL A 258 -3.35 -5.50 4.45
N ALA A 259 -3.46 -6.45 5.37
CA ALA A 259 -4.69 -7.20 5.54
C ALA A 259 -5.86 -6.37 6.10
N SER A 260 -5.63 -5.54 7.14
CA SER A 260 -6.71 -4.71 7.70
C SER A 260 -7.22 -3.68 6.69
N VAL A 261 -6.30 -2.98 6.00
CA VAL A 261 -6.67 -1.96 5.02
C VAL A 261 -7.36 -2.59 3.81
N VAL A 262 -6.83 -3.69 3.26
CA VAL A 262 -7.45 -4.37 2.10
C VAL A 262 -8.84 -4.91 2.45
N SER A 263 -9.00 -5.56 3.60
CA SER A 263 -10.32 -6.06 4.05
C SER A 263 -11.32 -4.92 4.26
N ALA A 264 -10.90 -3.81 4.87
CA ALA A 264 -11.75 -2.64 5.05
C ALA A 264 -12.16 -2.02 3.70
N TYR A 265 -11.23 -1.83 2.77
CA TYR A 265 -11.54 -1.30 1.44
C TYR A 265 -12.38 -2.25 0.59
N ARG A 266 -12.12 -3.57 0.62
CA ARG A 266 -12.93 -4.56 -0.10
C ARG A 266 -14.39 -4.45 0.32
N LYS A 267 -14.65 -4.46 1.63
CA LYS A 267 -16.01 -4.29 2.19
C LYS A 267 -16.62 -2.94 1.83
N ALA A 268 -15.86 -1.85 1.96
CA ALA A 268 -16.35 -0.52 1.62
C ALA A 268 -16.74 -0.40 0.14
N ILE A 269 -15.90 -0.94 -0.77
CA ILE A 269 -16.18 -0.99 -2.21
C ILE A 269 -17.42 -1.86 -2.48
N ASP A 270 -17.56 -2.99 -1.80
CA ASP A 270 -18.70 -3.90 -1.99
C ASP A 270 -20.01 -3.27 -1.55
N LEU A 271 -20.02 -2.60 -0.39
CA LEU A 271 -21.17 -1.85 0.12
C LEU A 271 -21.52 -0.67 -0.80
N CYS A 272 -20.51 0.11 -1.20
CA CYS A 272 -20.70 1.23 -2.12
C CYS A 272 -21.21 0.78 -3.50
N TRP A 273 -20.76 -0.38 -3.97
CA TRP A 273 -21.20 -0.93 -5.26
C TRP A 273 -22.66 -1.41 -5.23
N GLN A 274 -23.14 -1.87 -4.07
CA GLN A 274 -24.52 -2.32 -3.90
C GLN A 274 -25.52 -1.16 -3.85
N ASP A 275 -25.18 -0.06 -3.16
CA ASP A 275 -26.04 1.12 -3.05
C ASP A 275 -25.18 2.41 -2.99
N PRO A 276 -24.70 2.90 -4.15
CA PRO A 276 -23.79 4.06 -4.19
C PRO A 276 -24.47 5.36 -3.76
N GLU A 277 -25.79 5.50 -3.92
CA GLU A 277 -26.54 6.72 -3.61
C GLU A 277 -26.66 6.96 -2.10
N HIS A 278 -26.76 5.88 -1.30
CA HIS A 278 -26.91 5.95 0.16
C HIS A 278 -25.65 5.48 0.90
N PHE A 279 -24.55 5.23 0.18
CA PHE A 279 -23.32 4.75 0.79
C PHE A 279 -22.78 5.75 1.81
N THR A 280 -22.60 5.25 3.03
CA THR A 280 -21.82 5.91 4.07
C THR A 280 -20.83 4.92 4.64
N VAL A 281 -19.61 5.37 4.96
CA VAL A 281 -18.59 4.48 5.50
C VAL A 281 -18.98 4.02 6.90
N PRO A 282 -19.19 2.71 7.14
CA PRO A 282 -19.51 2.22 8.47
C PRO A 282 -18.41 2.53 9.47
N GLN A 283 -18.79 2.91 10.70
CA GLN A 283 -17.84 3.23 11.77
C GLN A 283 -16.89 2.06 12.08
N SER A 284 -17.34 0.82 11.90
CA SER A 284 -16.51 -0.37 12.07
C SER A 284 -15.37 -0.45 11.07
N LEU A 285 -15.54 0.05 9.84
CA LEU A 285 -14.46 0.10 8.84
C LEU A 285 -13.47 1.21 9.16
N ARG A 286 -13.93 2.35 9.69
CA ARG A 286 -13.03 3.42 10.17
C ARG A 286 -12.17 2.93 11.33
N ALA A 287 -12.82 2.34 12.34
CA ALA A 287 -12.12 1.77 13.48
C ALA A 287 -11.11 0.68 13.06
N GLU A 288 -11.38 -0.05 11.98
CA GLU A 288 -10.44 -1.03 11.42
C GLU A 288 -9.18 -0.36 10.84
N LEU A 289 -9.31 0.80 10.18
CA LEU A 289 -8.18 1.58 9.70
C LEU A 289 -7.37 2.21 10.84
N ASP A 290 -7.98 2.46 12.01
CA ASP A 290 -7.29 3.03 13.17
C ASP A 290 -6.42 1.98 13.89
N LYS A 291 -6.64 0.68 13.65
CA LYS A 291 -5.88 -0.42 14.28
C LYS A 291 -4.49 -0.60 13.71
N VAL A 292 -4.18 0.01 12.57
CA VAL A 292 -2.88 -0.11 11.91
C VAL A 292 -2.05 1.15 12.10
N SER A 293 -0.73 1.04 11.98
CA SER A 293 0.17 2.21 12.07
C SER A 293 -0.09 3.21 10.94
N HIS A 294 -0.65 4.35 11.31
CA HIS A 294 -1.04 5.44 10.41
C HIS A 294 -0.72 6.81 11.03
N ARG A 295 -0.82 7.85 10.21
CA ARG A 295 -0.94 9.25 10.65
C ARG A 295 -2.40 9.68 10.54
N PRO A 296 -2.83 10.78 11.19
CA PRO A 296 -4.16 11.33 10.98
C PRO A 296 -4.53 11.37 9.50
N TYR A 297 -5.76 11.00 9.17
CA TYR A 297 -6.20 10.88 7.79
C TYR A 297 -6.59 12.24 7.18
N THR A 298 -6.45 12.35 5.85
CA THR A 298 -6.96 13.47 5.03
C THR A 298 -7.52 12.95 3.71
N THR A 299 -8.45 13.70 3.12
CA THR A 299 -8.89 13.50 1.73
C THR A 299 -7.92 14.10 0.70
N GLY A 300 -6.86 14.78 1.15
CA GLY A 300 -5.93 15.47 0.28
C GLY A 300 -6.65 16.45 -0.65
N PHE A 301 -6.34 16.40 -1.94
CA PHE A 301 -6.86 17.31 -2.96
C PHE A 301 -8.25 16.91 -3.50
N ALA A 302 -8.79 15.74 -3.09
CA ALA A 302 -9.96 15.15 -3.74
C ALA A 302 -11.21 16.05 -3.68
N LEU A 303 -11.44 16.72 -2.53
CA LEU A 303 -12.65 17.51 -2.26
C LEU A 303 -12.43 19.01 -2.29
N ARG A 304 -11.24 19.47 -1.92
CA ARG A 304 -10.88 20.89 -1.83
C ARG A 304 -9.38 21.06 -2.00
N LYS A 305 -8.95 22.30 -2.22
CA LYS A 305 -7.54 22.66 -2.12
C LYS A 305 -7.05 22.35 -0.70
N THR A 306 -5.88 21.74 -0.59
CA THR A 306 -5.30 21.39 0.72
C THR A 306 -4.98 22.64 1.54
N GLY A 307 -5.21 22.55 2.85
CA GLY A 307 -4.95 23.60 3.82
C GLY A 307 -4.09 23.10 5.00
N PRO A 308 -3.84 23.96 6.01
CA PRO A 308 -3.05 23.61 7.19
C PRO A 308 -3.56 22.35 7.92
N GLU A 309 -4.87 22.13 7.94
CA GLU A 309 -5.54 20.95 8.49
C GLU A 309 -5.24 19.64 7.76
N ASP A 310 -4.54 19.66 6.62
CA ASP A 310 -4.14 18.46 5.89
C ASP A 310 -2.69 18.05 6.17
N GLN A 311 -2.01 18.76 7.08
CA GLN A 311 -0.65 18.48 7.53
C GLN A 311 -0.64 18.12 9.03
N VAL A 312 0.47 17.55 9.49
CA VAL A 312 0.71 17.26 10.91
C VAL A 312 1.85 18.15 11.40
N TYR A 313 1.53 19.20 12.16
CA TYR A 313 2.53 20.15 12.64
C TYR A 313 3.04 19.87 14.05
N THR A 314 2.34 19.01 14.79
CA THR A 314 2.56 18.83 16.24
C THR A 314 3.37 17.59 16.58
N THR A 315 3.39 16.56 15.72
CA THR A 315 4.10 15.30 16.00
C THR A 315 4.48 14.55 14.73
N SER A 316 5.60 13.82 14.80
CA SER A 316 6.02 12.86 13.78
C SER A 316 5.63 11.40 14.12
N SER A 317 4.99 11.15 15.27
CA SER A 317 4.59 9.81 15.73
C SER A 317 3.51 9.15 14.88
N TYR A 318 3.50 7.82 14.89
CA TYR A 318 2.42 7.00 14.32
C TYR A 318 1.41 6.62 15.40
N GLU A 319 0.15 6.54 15.00
CA GLU A 319 -0.97 6.08 15.83
C GLU A 319 -1.39 4.68 15.40
N GLN A 320 -1.77 3.83 16.35
CA GLN A 320 -2.43 2.55 16.11
C GLN A 320 -3.16 2.11 17.38
N THR A 321 -4.38 1.59 17.24
CA THR A 321 -5.20 1.11 18.35
C THR A 321 -5.07 -0.39 18.60
N ALA A 322 -4.18 -1.09 17.87
CA ALA A 322 -3.90 -2.50 18.10
C ALA A 322 -2.44 -2.87 17.85
N ASP A 323 -1.94 -3.86 18.60
CA ASP A 323 -0.65 -4.50 18.37
C ASP A 323 -0.85 -5.84 17.66
N PHE A 324 -0.10 -6.08 16.59
CA PHE A 324 -0.12 -7.35 15.88
C PHE A 324 0.69 -8.40 16.65
N VAL A 325 0.04 -9.47 17.12
CA VAL A 325 0.65 -10.41 18.05
C VAL A 325 0.85 -11.81 17.49
N GLY A 326 0.09 -12.22 16.49
CA GLY A 326 0.23 -13.55 15.91
C GLY A 326 -0.41 -13.70 14.55
N LEU A 327 0.05 -14.69 13.79
CA LEU A 327 -0.50 -15.07 12.50
C LEU A 327 -0.85 -16.56 12.51
N VAL A 328 -2.08 -16.90 12.18
CA VAL A 328 -2.50 -18.31 12.08
C VAL A 328 -1.81 -18.97 10.88
N ARG A 329 -1.11 -20.08 11.13
CA ARG A 329 -0.48 -20.91 10.09
C ARG A 329 -1.38 -22.05 9.65
N SER A 330 -2.10 -22.68 10.58
CA SER A 330 -3.05 -23.75 10.30
C SER A 330 -4.10 -23.88 11.40
N PHE A 331 -5.21 -24.54 11.07
CA PHE A 331 -6.25 -24.93 12.02
C PHE A 331 -6.55 -26.42 11.81
N ASP A 332 -6.49 -27.20 12.88
CA ASP A 332 -6.77 -28.64 12.88
C ASP A 332 -8.18 -28.88 13.43
N ALA A 333 -9.13 -29.14 12.54
CA ALA A 333 -10.53 -29.31 12.91
C ALA A 333 -10.80 -30.51 13.86
N PRO A 334 -10.17 -31.69 13.69
CA PRO A 334 -10.32 -32.81 14.62
C PRO A 334 -9.93 -32.51 16.06
N SER A 335 -8.78 -31.87 16.31
CA SER A 335 -8.36 -31.50 17.66
C SER A 335 -8.93 -30.16 18.15
N GLY A 336 -9.45 -29.34 17.24
CA GLY A 336 -9.90 -27.97 17.54
C GLY A 336 -8.75 -27.02 17.89
N ARG A 337 -7.52 -27.36 17.50
CA ARG A 337 -6.33 -26.56 17.81
C ARG A 337 -5.90 -25.70 16.63
N VAL A 338 -5.38 -24.52 16.94
CA VAL A 338 -4.79 -23.59 15.98
C VAL A 338 -3.28 -23.55 16.16
N GLN A 339 -2.53 -23.57 15.06
CA GLN A 339 -1.10 -23.26 15.08
C GLN A 339 -0.89 -21.78 14.74
N VAL A 340 -0.18 -21.09 15.62
CA VAL A 340 0.07 -19.65 15.52
C VAL A 340 1.56 -19.38 15.46
N GLU A 341 1.97 -18.54 14.52
CA GLU A 341 3.29 -17.92 14.55
C GLU A 341 3.22 -16.62 15.35
N GLN A 342 4.03 -16.57 16.40
CA GLN A 342 4.19 -15.40 17.24
C GLN A 342 4.82 -14.24 16.45
N ARG A 343 4.23 -13.05 16.59
CA ARG A 343 4.76 -11.80 16.02
C ARG A 343 5.13 -10.80 17.09
N ASN A 344 4.48 -10.88 18.24
CA ASN A 344 4.81 -10.13 19.43
C ASN A 344 4.44 -10.97 20.66
N HIS A 345 4.99 -10.62 21.82
CA HIS A 345 4.79 -11.36 23.06
C HIS A 345 3.29 -11.49 23.40
N VAL A 346 2.86 -12.71 23.76
CA VAL A 346 1.50 -13.08 24.19
C VAL A 346 1.54 -14.03 25.39
N LYS A 347 0.52 -13.94 26.24
CA LYS A 347 0.31 -14.78 27.42
C LYS A 347 -1.03 -15.50 27.40
N ALA A 348 -1.07 -16.69 27.98
CA ALA A 348 -2.31 -17.42 28.19
C ALA A 348 -3.29 -16.59 29.04
N GLY A 349 -4.58 -16.66 28.70
CA GLY A 349 -5.66 -15.90 29.32
C GLY A 349 -5.90 -14.51 28.72
N GLU A 350 -5.04 -14.03 27.81
CA GLU A 350 -5.30 -12.77 27.10
C GLU A 350 -6.53 -12.86 26.20
N VAL A 351 -7.36 -11.80 26.22
CA VAL A 351 -8.45 -11.61 25.26
C VAL A 351 -7.88 -10.84 24.07
N LEU A 352 -7.83 -11.51 22.93
CA LEU A 352 -7.30 -11.00 21.66
C LEU A 352 -8.44 -10.81 20.66
N GLU A 353 -8.18 -10.06 19.60
CA GLU A 353 -9.07 -9.91 18.46
C GLU A 353 -8.47 -10.62 17.24
N VAL A 354 -9.31 -11.36 16.52
CA VAL A 354 -8.93 -12.09 15.32
C VAL A 354 -9.62 -11.48 14.11
N LEU A 355 -8.85 -11.21 13.06
CA LEU A 355 -9.37 -10.84 11.74
C LEU A 355 -8.98 -11.94 10.74
N ASN A 356 -9.97 -12.67 10.21
CA ASN A 356 -9.72 -13.74 9.24
C ASN A 356 -9.77 -13.21 7.77
N PRO A 357 -9.27 -13.98 6.78
CA PRO A 357 -9.32 -13.62 5.37
C PRO A 357 -10.72 -13.39 4.80
N ALA A 358 -11.77 -14.01 5.38
CA ALA A 358 -13.16 -13.73 5.02
C ALA A 358 -13.64 -12.35 5.53
N GLY A 359 -12.76 -11.59 6.21
CA GLY A 359 -13.04 -10.28 6.78
C GLY A 359 -13.81 -10.34 8.10
N GLN A 360 -14.01 -11.50 8.71
CA GLN A 360 -14.71 -11.58 9.99
C GLN A 360 -13.79 -11.14 11.13
N VAL A 361 -14.32 -10.31 12.03
CA VAL A 361 -13.64 -9.85 13.23
C VAL A 361 -14.34 -10.45 14.44
N PHE A 362 -13.60 -11.08 15.33
CA PHE A 362 -14.18 -11.70 16.53
C PHE A 362 -13.16 -11.77 17.70
N PRO A 363 -13.63 -11.76 18.95
CA PRO A 363 -12.77 -11.96 20.11
C PRO A 363 -12.34 -13.43 20.22
N TRP A 364 -11.13 -13.65 20.75
CA TRP A 364 -10.58 -14.97 21.04
C TRP A 364 -9.75 -14.92 22.32
N THR A 365 -10.05 -15.79 23.27
CA THR A 365 -9.24 -15.95 24.49
C THR A 365 -8.16 -16.99 24.24
N LEU A 366 -6.90 -16.60 24.46
CA LEU A 366 -5.75 -17.48 24.26
C LEU A 366 -5.65 -18.51 25.39
N GLU A 367 -6.08 -19.75 25.13
CA GLU A 367 -6.13 -20.83 26.11
C GLU A 367 -5.34 -22.07 25.68
N ALA A 368 -4.91 -22.87 26.65
CA ALA A 368 -4.25 -24.16 26.44
C ALA A 368 -3.06 -24.09 25.47
N MET A 369 -2.14 -23.14 25.70
CA MET A 369 -0.96 -22.97 24.85
C MET A 369 0.02 -24.13 25.03
N GLU A 370 0.57 -24.62 23.92
CA GLU A 370 1.62 -25.65 23.87
C GLU A 370 2.72 -25.22 22.90
N ASP A 371 3.97 -25.53 23.21
CA ASP A 371 5.10 -25.30 22.31
C ASP A 371 5.14 -26.30 21.12
N GLY A 372 6.20 -26.24 20.31
CA GLY A 372 6.37 -27.15 19.17
C GLY A 372 6.58 -28.63 19.55
N GLU A 373 6.87 -28.93 20.82
CA GLU A 373 7.03 -30.29 21.35
C GLU A 373 5.75 -30.79 22.06
N GLY A 374 4.72 -29.94 22.19
CA GLY A 374 3.48 -30.25 22.89
C GLY A 374 3.54 -29.99 24.40
N ASN A 375 4.60 -29.35 24.91
CA ASN A 375 4.68 -29.01 26.32
C ASN A 375 3.79 -27.78 26.61
N PRO A 376 2.99 -27.78 27.68
CA PRO A 376 2.20 -26.61 28.07
C PRO A 376 3.08 -25.39 28.38
N ILE A 377 2.72 -24.24 27.83
CA ILE A 377 3.41 -22.96 28.05
C ILE A 377 2.43 -21.88 28.53
N THR A 378 2.93 -20.86 29.22
CA THR A 378 2.11 -19.73 29.70
C THR A 378 2.34 -18.46 28.89
N ALA A 379 3.38 -18.42 28.06
CA ALA A 379 3.72 -17.32 27.18
C ALA A 379 4.51 -17.82 25.97
N ALA A 380 4.47 -17.06 24.87
CA ALA A 380 5.33 -17.24 23.70
C ALA A 380 6.35 -16.08 23.63
N PRO A 381 7.52 -16.21 24.28
CA PRO A 381 8.46 -15.09 24.44
C PRO A 381 9.44 -14.94 23.26
N HIS A 382 9.60 -15.96 22.43
CA HIS A 382 10.56 -15.94 21.31
C HIS A 382 9.91 -15.43 20.02
N ALA A 383 10.61 -14.56 19.31
CA ALA A 383 10.15 -14.03 18.02
C ALA A 383 9.96 -15.17 17.02
N GLN A 384 8.82 -15.17 16.29
CA GLN A 384 8.47 -16.19 15.30
C GLN A 384 8.33 -17.61 15.87
N MET A 385 8.20 -17.76 17.19
CA MET A 385 7.88 -19.04 17.81
C MET A 385 6.55 -19.57 17.26
N LEU A 386 6.56 -20.82 16.83
CA LEU A 386 5.33 -21.56 16.57
C LEU A 386 4.83 -22.16 17.88
N PHE A 387 3.55 -21.95 18.16
CA PHE A 387 2.86 -22.58 19.29
C PHE A 387 1.48 -23.04 18.83
N THR A 388 0.88 -23.97 19.56
CA THR A 388 -0.52 -24.34 19.36
C THR A 388 -1.37 -23.87 20.53
N ALA A 389 -2.64 -23.62 20.29
CA ALA A 389 -3.61 -23.23 21.31
C ALA A 389 -5.00 -23.77 20.94
N LYS A 390 -5.94 -23.71 21.87
CA LYS A 390 -7.36 -23.96 21.58
C LYS A 390 -7.85 -22.89 20.59
N GLY A 391 -8.28 -23.31 19.41
CA GLY A 391 -8.70 -22.41 18.34
C GLY A 391 -10.18 -22.06 18.37
N ASP A 392 -10.57 -21.08 17.57
CA ASP A 392 -11.95 -20.80 17.19
C ASP A 392 -12.20 -21.39 15.78
N PRO A 393 -13.33 -22.09 15.52
CA PRO A 393 -13.61 -22.70 14.21
C PRO A 393 -13.61 -21.74 13.02
N ARG A 394 -13.73 -20.42 13.25
CA ARG A 394 -13.66 -19.38 12.20
C ARG A 394 -12.23 -19.02 11.82
N MET A 395 -11.23 -19.53 12.54
CA MET A 395 -9.83 -19.32 12.23
C MET A 395 -9.43 -20.14 11.01
N THR A 396 -8.76 -19.48 10.08
CA THR A 396 -8.17 -20.11 8.89
C THR A 396 -6.72 -19.67 8.74
N PRO A 397 -5.90 -20.37 7.93
CA PRO A 397 -4.56 -19.90 7.58
C PRO A 397 -4.60 -18.43 7.15
N PHE A 398 -3.59 -17.66 7.57
CA PHE A 398 -3.47 -16.21 7.40
C PHE A 398 -4.40 -15.35 8.25
N SER A 399 -5.18 -15.90 9.18
CA SER A 399 -5.91 -15.07 10.14
C SER A 399 -4.94 -14.28 11.02
N LEU A 400 -5.18 -12.97 11.13
CA LEU A 400 -4.42 -12.07 11.99
C LEU A 400 -4.94 -12.12 13.41
N ILE A 401 -4.02 -12.11 14.37
CA ILE A 401 -4.33 -12.03 15.79
C ILE A 401 -3.69 -10.74 16.32
N ARG A 402 -4.48 -9.92 17.00
CA ARG A 402 -4.04 -8.63 17.53
C ARG A 402 -4.57 -8.37 18.93
N ARG A 403 -3.83 -7.56 19.68
CA ARG A 403 -4.22 -7.05 20.99
C ARG A 403 -4.72 -5.63 20.83
N LEU A 404 -5.94 -5.33 21.30
CA LEU A 404 -6.46 -3.97 21.30
C LEU A 404 -5.79 -3.15 22.40
N LYS A 405 -5.47 -1.88 22.11
CA LYS A 405 -5.00 -0.90 23.08
C LYS A 405 -6.22 -0.26 23.73
N GLY A 406 -6.22 -0.27 25.07
CA GLY A 406 -7.27 0.36 25.88
C GLY A 406 -7.22 1.87 25.85
#